data_AF-A0A7H8MSX8-F1
#
_entry.id   AF-A0A7H8MSX8-F1
#
_cell.length_a   1.000
_cell.length_b   1.000
_cell.length_c   1.000
_cell.angle_alpha   90.00
_cell.angle_beta   90.00
_cell.angle_gamma   90.00
#
_symmetry.space_group_name_H-M   'P 1'
#
loop_
_entity.id
_entity.type
_entity.pdbx_description
1 polymer ?
#
loop_
_entity_poly.entity_id
_entity_poly.type
_entity_poly.pdbx_seq_one_letter_code
_entity_poly.pdbx_strand_id
1 'polypeptide(L)' 'MRTRQFGGILAFGVFLTACAIGYSLNDNTPSIPWAVSGAVAGALLVLVTWRVRGK' A
#
# COMPACT_ATOMS: atom_id res chain seq x y z
N MET A 1 -7.89 10.94 -17.28
CA MET A 1 -7.51 9.54 -16.92
C MET A 1 -8.06 9.24 -15.54
N ARG A 2 -8.73 8.10 -15.42
CA ARG A 2 -9.80 7.80 -14.45
C ARG A 2 -9.20 7.65 -13.05
N THR A 3 -9.40 8.64 -12.19
CA THR A 3 -8.86 8.76 -10.81
C THR A 3 -8.94 7.54 -9.89
N ARG A 4 -9.74 6.53 -10.23
CA ARG A 4 -9.72 5.21 -9.58
C ARG A 4 -8.38 4.48 -9.82
N GLN A 5 -7.78 4.63 -11.00
CA GLN A 5 -6.45 4.10 -11.32
C GLN A 5 -5.37 4.79 -10.47
N PHE A 6 -5.51 6.08 -10.22
CA PHE A 6 -4.54 6.85 -9.42
C PHE A 6 -4.49 6.37 -7.96
N GLY A 7 -5.66 6.14 -7.35
CA GLY A 7 -5.73 5.55 -6.01
C GLY A 7 -5.14 4.14 -5.93
N GLY A 8 -5.35 3.32 -6.97
CA GLY A 8 -4.75 1.99 -7.07
C GLY A 8 -3.22 2.01 -7.20
N ILE A 9 -2.69 2.92 -8.01
CA ILE A 9 -1.23 3.10 -8.18
C ILE A 9 -0.58 3.52 -6.86
N LEU A 10 -1.20 4.46 -6.14
CA LEU A 10 -0.71 4.89 -4.82
C LEU A 10 -0.71 3.76 -3.80
N ALA A 11 -1.81 2.99 -3.73
CA ALA A 11 -1.91 1.85 -2.82
C ALA A 11 -0.88 0.76 -3.15
N PHE A 12 -0.65 0.51 -4.43
CA PHE A 12 0.40 -0.41 -4.89
C PHE A 12 1.80 0.08 -4.52
N GLY A 13 2.06 1.39 -4.67
CA GLY A 13 3.30 2.01 -4.21
C GLY A 13 3.54 1.82 -2.72
N VAL A 14 2.54 2.10 -1.88
CA VAL A 14 2.61 1.89 -0.43
C VAL A 14 2.92 0.43 -0.08
N PHE A 15 2.26 -0.52 -0.76
CA PHE A 15 2.53 -1.94 -0.58
C PHE A 15 3.98 -2.30 -0.90
N LEU A 16 4.49 -1.88 -2.05
CA LEU A 16 5.87 -2.15 -2.45
C LEU A 16 6.89 -1.53 -1.49
N THR A 17 6.66 -0.29 -1.05
CA THR A 17 7.54 0.40 -0.09
C THR A 17 7.59 -0.35 1.25
N ALA A 18 6.44 -0.78 1.77
CA ALA A 18 6.39 -1.56 3.01
C ALA A 18 7.10 -2.91 2.87
N CYS A 19 6.93 -3.60 1.74
CA CYS A 19 7.66 -4.84 1.44
C CYS A 19 9.17 -4.61 1.37
N ALA A 20 9.63 -3.55 0.70
CA ALA A 20 11.05 -3.23 0.58
C ALA A 20 11.68 -2.89 1.94
N ILE A 21 11.02 -2.04 2.74
CA ILE A 21 11.45 -1.72 4.10
C ILE A 21 11.48 -2.97 4.96
N GLY A 22 10.41 -3.76 4.92
CA GLY A 22 10.32 -5.00 5.68
C GLY A 22 11.39 -6.02 5.30
N TYR A 23 11.71 -6.12 4.02
CA TYR A 23 12.79 -6.99 3.52
C TYR A 23 14.15 -6.55 4.07
N SER A 24 14.48 -5.26 3.99
CA SER A 24 15.73 -4.73 4.54
C SER A 24 15.82 -4.85 6.06
N LEU A 25 14.70 -4.67 6.78
CA LEU A 25 14.65 -4.82 8.24
C LEU A 25 14.62 -6.28 8.70
N ASN A 26 14.30 -7.22 7.81
CA ASN A 26 14.25 -8.65 8.08
C ASN A 26 15.45 -9.36 7.45
N ASP A 27 16.64 -8.76 7.55
CA ASP A 27 17.91 -9.33 7.09
C ASP A 27 17.92 -9.79 5.63
N ASN A 28 17.24 -9.06 4.75
CA ASN A 28 17.05 -9.43 3.33
C ASN A 28 16.35 -10.78 3.16
N THR A 29 15.44 -11.11 4.08
CA THR A 29 14.55 -12.26 3.97
C THR A 29 13.10 -11.82 3.87
N PRO A 30 12.27 -12.53 3.07
CA PRO A 30 10.87 -12.15 2.89
C PRO A 30 10.11 -12.21 4.23
N SER A 31 9.38 -11.14 4.55
CA SER A 31 8.59 -11.04 5.78
C SER A 31 7.11 -10.91 5.47
N ILE A 32 6.33 -11.93 5.86
CA ILE A 32 4.87 -11.96 5.71
C ILE A 32 4.20 -10.80 6.49
N PRO A 33 4.57 -10.52 7.76
CA PRO A 33 3.98 -9.40 8.51
C PRO A 33 4.10 -8.04 7.81
N TRP A 34 5.24 -7.77 7.19
CA TRP A 34 5.46 -6.51 6.47
C TRP A 34 4.65 -6.42 5.18
N ALA A 35 4.54 -7.53 4.44
CA ALA A 35 3.69 -7.58 3.24
C ALA A 35 2.21 -7.36 3.60
N VAL A 36 1.71 -8.01 4.66
CA VAL A 36 0.34 -7.82 5.15
C VAL A 36 0.12 -6.38 5.60
N SER A 37 1.06 -5.80 6.34
CA SER A 37 0.99 -4.40 6.78
C SER A 37 0.92 -3.42 5.61
N GLY A 38 1.74 -3.63 4.57
CA GLY A 38 1.71 -2.85 3.33
C GLY A 38 0.37 -2.97 2.59
N ALA A 39 -0.21 -4.17 2.54
CA ALA A 39 -1.48 -4.42 1.87
C ALA A 39 -2.64 -3.72 2.60
N VAL A 40 -2.65 -3.79 3.94
CA VAL A 40 -3.64 -3.10 4.79
C VAL A 40 -3.50 -1.59 4.65
N ALA A 41 -2.29 -1.05 4.69
CA ALA A 41 -2.03 0.38 4.52
C ALA A 41 -2.48 0.89 3.13
N GLY A 42 -2.15 0.14 2.07
CA GLY A 42 -2.62 0.44 0.71
C GLY A 42 -4.15 0.41 0.60
N ALA A 43 -4.81 -0.61 1.16
CA ALA A 43 -6.27 -0.71 1.15
C ALA A 43 -6.94 0.44 1.90
N LEU A 44 -6.42 0.83 3.07
CA LEU A 44 -6.89 1.99 3.83
C LEU A 44 -6.74 3.28 3.01
N LEU A 45 -5.62 3.45 2.31
CA LEU A 45 -5.38 4.61 1.47
C LEU A 45 -6.43 4.72 0.34
N VAL A 46 -6.77 3.60 -0.31
CA VAL A 46 -7.86 3.56 -1.32
C VAL A 46 -9.19 3.96 -0.70
N LEU A 47 -9.54 3.39 0.46
CA LEU A 47 -10.79 3.66 1.15
C LEU A 47 -10.92 5.13 1.56
N VAL A 48 -9.86 5.72 2.11
CA VAL A 48 -9.80 7.15 2.46
C VAL A 48 -9.95 8.00 1.21
N THR A 49 -9.22 7.68 0.14
CA THR A 49 -9.30 8.41 -1.13
C THR A 49 -10.71 8.36 -1.73
N TRP A 50 -11.40 7.22 -1.62
CA TRP A 50 -12.80 7.08 -2.03
C TRP A 50 -13.73 7.89 -1.14
N ARG A 51 -13.56 7.86 0.18
CA ARG A 51 -14.36 8.63 1.14
C ARG A 51 -14.22 10.14 0.95
N VAL A 52 -13.01 10.62 0.67
CA VAL A 52 -12.74 12.05 0.43
C VAL A 52 -13.31 12.52 -0.90
N ARG A 53 -13.31 11.67 -1.94
CA ARG A 53 -13.85 12.01 -3.27
C ARG A 53 -15.36 11.81 -3.43
N GLY A 54 -15.99 11.09 -2.51
CA GLY A 54 -17.45 10.87 -2.48
C GLY A 54 -18.23 11.94 -1.71
N LYS A 55 -17.54 12.97 -1.20
CA LYS A 55 -18.09 14.23 -0.70
C LYS A 55 -17.79 15.33 -1.69
#